data_AF-A0A672QCH1-F1
#
_entry.id   AF-A0A672QCH1-F1
#
_cell.length_a   1.000
_cell.length_b   1.000
_cell.length_c   1.000
_cell.angle_alpha   90.00
_cell.angle_beta   90.00
_cell.angle_gamma   90.00
#
_symmetry.space_group_name_H-M   'P 1'
#
loop_
_entity.id
_entity.type
_entity.pdbx_description
1 polymer ?
#
loop_
_entity_poly.entity_id
_entity_poly.type
_entity_poly.pdbx_seq_one_letter_code
_entity_poly.pdbx_strand_id
1 'polypeptide(L)'
;MCGELVHLQLTEAQPNLLEIGNNQDETKKLLEEHEQLLAKLKKNEGGVWALLEEADKTAAQKEGEELVYEAMAVSLSEAWKTLVAHLEKRRSLLILACRFFECALEFAIRIDEAEDFQSVGQKSTTADNMNELLQRHTCALSSGMLEKSMLVLNKSRELLGFLKDFQSQQALKYDRASHGAWSSFGKVEGLMEILQDRRRQVDLCMRQQKHELETIYRIRQWESQEQEVSHSCKEKFIYYRNWMYCVLKLQSVTFFFLLKMIRNQYLSKYITSHEKLKATHKHFWSLMMNRLAHLQESNAFYSSAKKAFEVLGTIEIAIKELRNQLLPLPELARKHDEYSRSIKDASVEPLQRGQLLLQNAQVGGLQRMLGYIKERIDALSHECHAHRELTGKRQQLVSSFEELVDKCSAFTHPKCTHTAVNTHTHTVNTHPEQWAAIYAAAPGEQLGVRCLAQGHLSHGIEGRRERCTFTPPTYNPCRYETRTHNLLGYESGSLTISPRLPLMP
;
A
#
# COMPACT_ATOMS: atom_id res chain seq x y z
N MET A 1 -70.36 18.10 9.71
CA MET A 1 -70.41 17.44 8.39
C MET A 1 -69.67 18.19 7.28
N CYS A 2 -69.69 19.52 7.14
CA CYS A 2 -69.00 20.16 6.01
C CYS A 2 -67.44 20.08 6.10
N GLY A 3 -66.86 20.38 7.27
CA GLY A 3 -65.40 20.35 7.46
C GLY A 3 -64.74 18.98 7.23
N GLU A 4 -65.39 17.89 7.65
CA GLU A 4 -64.87 16.52 7.44
C GLU A 4 -64.76 16.17 5.94
N LEU A 5 -65.72 16.61 5.13
CA LEU A 5 -65.71 16.38 3.68
C LEU A 5 -64.56 17.12 3.00
N VAL A 6 -64.27 18.36 3.42
CA VAL A 6 -63.12 19.15 2.93
C VAL A 6 -61.80 18.50 3.32
N HIS A 7 -61.69 17.96 4.54
CA HIS A 7 -60.51 17.19 4.95
C HIS A 7 -60.31 15.91 4.12
N LEU A 8 -61.39 15.18 3.85
CA LEU A 8 -61.34 13.94 3.07
C LEU A 8 -60.88 14.23 1.63
N GLN A 9 -61.48 15.23 0.97
CA GLN A 9 -61.08 15.68 -0.36
C GLN A 9 -59.63 16.19 -0.42
N LEU A 10 -59.13 16.82 0.64
CA LEU A 10 -57.73 17.24 0.75
C LEU A 10 -56.75 16.05 0.86
N THR A 11 -57.14 14.97 1.55
CA THR A 11 -56.34 13.74 1.62
C THR A 11 -56.42 12.87 0.36
N GLU A 12 -57.46 13.03 -0.44
CA GLU A 12 -57.64 12.35 -1.74
C GLU A 12 -57.15 13.15 -2.95
N ALA A 13 -56.71 14.40 -2.74
CA ALA A 13 -56.15 15.24 -3.79
C ALA A 13 -54.90 14.59 -4.43
N GLN A 14 -54.83 14.67 -5.76
CA GLN A 14 -53.70 14.18 -6.56
C GLN A 14 -52.99 15.41 -7.19
N PRO A 15 -51.68 15.61 -6.97
CA PRO A 15 -50.79 14.86 -6.08
C PRO A 15 -51.04 15.16 -4.60
N ASN A 16 -50.63 14.24 -3.72
CA ASN A 16 -50.97 14.30 -2.30
C ASN A 16 -50.34 15.54 -1.62
N LEU A 17 -51.00 16.09 -0.59
CA LEU A 17 -50.56 17.29 0.13
C LEU A 17 -49.08 17.28 0.57
N LEU A 18 -48.56 16.11 0.97
CA LEU A 18 -47.19 15.92 1.44
C LEU A 18 -46.23 15.36 0.37
N GLU A 19 -46.72 15.09 -0.83
CA GLU A 19 -45.93 14.56 -1.95
C GLU A 19 -45.14 15.67 -2.67
N ILE A 20 -43.84 15.44 -2.83
CA ILE A 20 -42.90 16.26 -3.61
C ILE A 20 -42.45 15.53 -4.90
N GLY A 21 -41.89 16.26 -5.86
CA GLY A 21 -41.33 15.68 -7.09
C GLY A 21 -40.09 14.82 -6.83
N ASN A 22 -39.68 14.01 -7.81
CA ASN A 22 -38.49 13.15 -7.69
C ASN A 22 -37.19 13.91 -7.98
N ASN A 23 -37.28 15.08 -8.63
CA ASN A 23 -36.16 15.91 -9.04
C ASN A 23 -36.55 17.41 -9.01
N GLN A 24 -35.61 18.27 -9.38
CA GLN A 24 -35.79 19.72 -9.40
C GLN A 24 -36.94 20.16 -10.33
N ASP A 25 -36.99 19.62 -11.56
CA ASP A 25 -37.94 20.05 -12.59
C ASP A 25 -39.37 19.62 -12.28
N GLU A 26 -39.56 18.38 -11.83
CA GLU A 26 -40.86 17.90 -11.33
C GLU A 26 -41.34 18.74 -10.14
N THR A 27 -40.45 19.07 -9.20
CA THR A 27 -40.84 19.86 -8.02
C THR A 27 -41.17 21.30 -8.38
N LYS A 28 -40.45 21.90 -9.34
CA LYS A 28 -40.77 23.23 -9.90
C LYS A 28 -42.11 23.22 -10.62
N LYS A 29 -42.37 22.23 -11.48
CA LYS A 29 -43.66 22.06 -12.15
C LYS A 29 -44.81 21.92 -11.15
N LEU A 30 -44.65 21.10 -10.11
CA LEU A 30 -45.64 20.95 -9.03
C LEU A 30 -45.88 22.26 -8.27
N LEU A 31 -44.84 23.08 -8.05
CA LEU A 31 -44.97 24.40 -7.45
C LEU A 31 -45.75 25.36 -8.35
N GLU A 32 -45.43 25.43 -9.65
CA GLU A 32 -46.13 26.28 -10.61
C GLU A 32 -47.62 25.91 -10.74
N GLU A 33 -47.93 24.63 -10.86
CA GLU A 33 -49.32 24.13 -10.91
C GLU A 33 -50.09 24.48 -9.62
N HIS A 34 -49.43 24.37 -8.46
CA HIS A 34 -50.02 24.70 -7.15
C HIS A 34 -50.20 26.22 -6.94
N GLU A 35 -49.28 27.06 -7.42
CA GLU A 35 -49.44 28.51 -7.39
C GLU A 35 -50.56 28.98 -8.33
N GLN A 36 -50.71 28.36 -9.51
CA GLN A 36 -51.86 28.60 -10.39
C GLN A 36 -53.19 28.19 -9.74
N LEU A 37 -53.22 27.07 -9.00
CA LEU A 37 -54.40 26.65 -8.24
C LEU A 37 -54.76 27.67 -7.14
N LEU A 38 -53.77 28.12 -6.36
CA LEU A 38 -53.95 29.16 -5.34
C LEU A 38 -54.45 30.48 -5.93
N ALA A 39 -53.95 30.90 -7.10
CA ALA A 39 -54.43 32.08 -7.80
C ALA A 39 -55.89 31.96 -8.26
N LYS A 40 -56.30 30.78 -8.76
CA LYS A 40 -57.71 30.49 -9.12
C LYS A 40 -58.62 30.49 -7.89
N LEU A 41 -58.17 29.90 -6.76
CA LEU A 41 -58.90 29.92 -5.50
C LEU A 41 -59.11 31.35 -4.97
N LYS A 42 -58.05 32.18 -4.92
CA LYS A 42 -58.14 33.59 -4.49
C LYS A 42 -59.03 34.43 -5.41
N LYS A 43 -59.07 34.14 -6.72
CA LYS A 43 -60.01 34.79 -7.65
C LYS A 43 -61.48 34.42 -7.36
N ASN A 44 -61.74 33.18 -6.94
CA ASN A 44 -63.08 32.69 -6.65
C ASN A 44 -63.56 33.00 -5.22
N GLU A 45 -62.65 33.40 -4.33
CA GLU A 45 -62.91 33.71 -2.92
C GLU A 45 -64.06 34.70 -2.72
N GLY A 46 -64.12 35.79 -3.52
CA GLY A 46 -65.22 36.76 -3.46
C GLY A 46 -66.60 36.15 -3.78
N GLY A 47 -66.66 35.11 -4.62
CA GLY A 47 -67.89 34.36 -4.88
C GLY A 47 -68.30 33.45 -3.73
N VAL A 48 -67.33 32.89 -3.00
CA VAL A 48 -67.60 32.10 -1.78
C VAL A 48 -68.13 33.01 -0.67
N TRP A 49 -67.55 34.20 -0.48
CA TRP A 49 -68.05 35.18 0.48
C TRP A 49 -69.47 35.68 0.13
N ALA A 50 -69.76 35.96 -1.14
CA ALA A 50 -71.11 36.34 -1.57
C ALA A 50 -72.16 35.24 -1.33
N LEU A 51 -71.79 33.96 -1.50
CA LEU A 51 -72.68 32.83 -1.20
C LEU A 51 -72.91 32.62 0.30
N LEU A 52 -71.92 32.93 1.14
CA LEU A 52 -72.09 32.95 2.59
C LEU A 52 -73.00 34.10 3.03
N GLU A 53 -72.79 35.32 2.51
CA GLU A 53 -73.64 36.48 2.81
C GLU A 53 -75.11 36.27 2.38
N GLU A 54 -75.34 35.55 1.28
CA GLU A 54 -76.70 35.16 0.85
C GLU A 54 -77.32 34.08 1.75
N ALA A 55 -76.52 33.14 2.26
CA ALA A 55 -76.97 32.15 3.24
C ALA A 55 -77.36 32.83 4.57
N ASP A 56 -76.57 33.81 5.03
CA ASP A 56 -76.86 34.59 6.24
C ASP A 56 -78.17 35.40 6.09
N LYS A 57 -78.39 36.04 4.93
CA LYS A 57 -79.66 36.72 4.61
C LYS A 57 -80.85 35.75 4.56
N THR A 58 -80.65 34.53 4.07
CA THR A 58 -81.69 33.50 4.00
C THR A 58 -82.03 32.97 5.41
N ALA A 59 -81.04 32.88 6.31
CA ALA A 59 -81.24 32.51 7.70
C ALA A 59 -82.15 33.50 8.44
N ALA A 60 -81.87 34.81 8.29
CA ALA A 60 -82.64 35.89 8.90
C ALA A 60 -84.11 35.98 8.41
N GLN A 61 -84.47 35.30 7.32
CA GLN A 61 -85.85 35.23 6.80
C GLN A 61 -86.63 34.00 7.30
N LYS A 62 -85.97 33.05 7.97
CA LYS A 62 -86.58 31.79 8.45
C LYS A 62 -86.66 31.76 9.97
N GLU A 63 -87.83 32.06 10.52
CA GLU A 63 -88.09 31.93 11.96
C GLU A 63 -87.83 30.49 12.45
N GLY A 64 -86.87 30.33 13.38
CA GLY A 64 -86.61 29.07 14.10
C GLY A 64 -85.41 28.24 13.64
N GLU A 65 -84.83 28.49 12.45
CA GLU A 65 -83.66 27.73 11.95
C GLU A 65 -82.32 28.50 12.09
N GLU A 66 -82.35 29.74 12.56
CA GLU A 66 -81.24 30.71 12.63
C GLU A 66 -79.94 30.13 13.25
N LEU A 67 -80.05 29.42 14.38
CA LEU A 67 -78.91 28.77 15.06
C LEU A 67 -78.20 27.69 14.21
N VAL A 68 -78.92 27.02 13.31
CA VAL A 68 -78.34 25.98 12.44
C VAL A 68 -77.57 26.63 11.30
N TYR A 69 -78.12 27.69 10.71
CA TYR A 69 -77.46 28.45 9.65
C TYR A 69 -76.22 29.18 10.18
N GLU A 70 -76.28 29.83 11.35
CA GLU A 70 -75.13 30.44 12.04
C GLU A 70 -74.01 29.40 12.25
N ALA A 71 -74.33 28.23 12.82
CA ALA A 71 -73.36 27.15 13.02
C ALA A 71 -72.78 26.61 11.71
N MET A 72 -73.57 26.58 10.62
CA MET A 72 -73.10 26.20 9.29
C MET A 72 -72.16 27.25 8.69
N ALA A 73 -72.49 28.54 8.77
CA ALA A 73 -71.65 29.64 8.28
C ALA A 73 -70.30 29.69 9.02
N VAL A 74 -70.31 29.55 10.35
CA VAL A 74 -69.09 29.44 11.17
C VAL A 74 -68.26 28.23 10.71
N SER A 75 -68.86 27.04 10.60
CA SER A 75 -68.16 25.81 10.19
C SER A 75 -67.60 25.88 8.76
N LEU A 76 -68.31 26.49 7.82
CA LEU A 76 -67.84 26.75 6.45
C LEU A 76 -66.67 27.74 6.44
N SER A 77 -66.75 28.83 7.21
CA SER A 77 -65.67 29.82 7.29
C SER A 77 -64.39 29.23 7.89
N GLU A 78 -64.52 28.34 8.89
CA GLU A 78 -63.40 27.66 9.54
C GLU A 78 -62.80 26.58 8.62
N ALA A 79 -63.64 25.83 7.90
CA ALA A 79 -63.19 24.90 6.86
C ALA A 79 -62.43 25.61 5.72
N TRP A 80 -62.90 26.79 5.26
CA TRP A 80 -62.21 27.60 4.25
C TRP A 80 -60.85 28.11 4.75
N LYS A 81 -60.80 28.70 5.96
CA LYS A 81 -59.54 29.13 6.60
C LYS A 81 -58.55 27.97 6.73
N THR A 82 -59.04 26.78 7.10
CA THR A 82 -58.25 25.56 7.26
C THR A 82 -57.72 25.06 5.92
N LEU A 83 -58.55 25.03 4.87
CA LEU A 83 -58.17 24.69 3.50
C LEU A 83 -57.05 25.61 2.98
N VAL A 84 -57.24 26.92 3.06
CA VAL A 84 -56.25 27.91 2.61
C VAL A 84 -54.92 27.75 3.38
N ALA A 85 -54.98 27.52 4.69
CA ALA A 85 -53.78 27.27 5.51
C ALA A 85 -53.03 25.99 5.12
N HIS A 86 -53.72 24.91 4.74
CA HIS A 86 -53.08 23.68 4.25
C HIS A 86 -52.44 23.88 2.86
N LEU A 87 -53.08 24.65 1.98
CA LEU A 87 -52.55 24.92 0.64
C LEU A 87 -51.33 25.86 0.69
N GLU A 88 -51.32 26.90 1.52
CA GLU A 88 -50.12 27.74 1.71
C GLU A 88 -48.98 26.96 2.42
N LYS A 89 -49.30 25.99 3.29
CA LYS A 89 -48.30 25.04 3.83
C LYS A 89 -47.71 24.13 2.74
N ARG A 90 -48.53 23.58 1.83
CA ARG A 90 -48.04 22.82 0.67
C ARG A 90 -47.17 23.67 -0.25
N ARG A 91 -47.53 24.93 -0.48
CA ARG A 91 -46.69 25.88 -1.23
C ARG A 91 -45.33 26.07 -0.56
N SER A 92 -45.30 26.25 0.76
CA SER A 92 -44.08 26.39 1.56
C SER A 92 -43.21 25.13 1.49
N LEU A 93 -43.81 23.93 1.56
CA LEU A 93 -43.14 22.64 1.37
C LEU A 93 -42.49 22.55 -0.02
N LEU A 94 -43.22 22.87 -1.08
CA LEU A 94 -42.71 22.78 -2.46
C LEU A 94 -41.57 23.79 -2.72
N ILE A 95 -41.65 25.01 -2.17
CA ILE A 95 -40.55 26.00 -2.22
C ILE A 95 -39.29 25.46 -1.52
N LEU A 96 -39.46 24.81 -0.36
CA LEU A 96 -38.35 24.23 0.38
C LEU A 96 -37.75 23.01 -0.33
N ALA A 97 -38.58 22.19 -0.98
CA ALA A 97 -38.16 21.08 -1.81
C ALA A 97 -37.39 21.55 -3.07
N CYS A 98 -37.86 22.60 -3.76
CA CYS A 98 -37.11 23.23 -4.86
C CYS A 98 -35.70 23.66 -4.42
N ARG A 99 -35.59 24.35 -3.27
CA ARG A 99 -34.31 24.78 -2.71
C ARG A 99 -33.40 23.62 -2.33
N PHE A 100 -33.96 22.53 -1.81
CA PHE A 100 -33.20 21.30 -1.53
C PHE A 100 -32.64 20.69 -2.82
N PHE A 101 -33.48 20.50 -3.85
CA PHE A 101 -33.03 19.93 -5.13
C PHE A 101 -32.03 20.85 -5.86
N GLU A 102 -32.15 22.17 -5.73
CA GLU A 102 -31.14 23.14 -6.20
C GLU A 102 -29.78 22.93 -5.51
N CYS A 103 -29.77 22.85 -4.17
CA CYS A 103 -28.53 22.59 -3.42
C CYS A 103 -27.95 21.19 -3.74
N ALA A 104 -28.82 20.20 -3.98
CA ALA A 104 -28.41 18.85 -4.34
C ALA A 104 -27.79 18.79 -5.74
N LEU A 105 -28.34 19.52 -6.72
CA LEU A 105 -27.77 19.65 -8.06
C LEU A 105 -26.42 20.38 -8.03
N GLU A 106 -26.32 21.50 -7.32
CA GLU A 106 -25.04 22.21 -7.13
C GLU A 106 -23.97 21.32 -6.48
N PHE A 107 -24.36 20.48 -5.52
CA PHE A 107 -23.45 19.53 -4.89
C PHE A 107 -23.04 18.40 -5.86
N ALA A 108 -23.98 17.86 -6.64
CA ALA A 108 -23.69 16.87 -7.68
C ALA A 108 -22.69 17.42 -8.71
N ILE A 109 -22.90 18.63 -9.23
CA ILE A 109 -21.98 19.29 -10.17
C ILE A 109 -20.57 19.42 -9.57
N ARG A 110 -20.44 19.74 -8.28
CA ARG A 110 -19.13 19.80 -7.61
C ARG A 110 -18.47 18.43 -7.39
N ILE A 111 -19.25 17.36 -7.29
CA ILE A 111 -18.74 15.98 -7.29
C ILE A 111 -18.27 15.62 -8.70
N ASP A 112 -19.05 15.94 -9.73
CA ASP A 112 -18.72 15.67 -11.14
C ASP A 112 -17.44 16.42 -11.56
N GLU A 113 -17.31 17.71 -11.25
CA GLU A 113 -16.08 18.50 -11.44
C GLU A 113 -14.87 17.81 -10.77
N ALA A 114 -15.05 17.33 -9.54
CA ALA A 114 -14.01 16.66 -8.76
C ALA A 114 -13.57 15.31 -9.36
N GLU A 115 -14.51 14.54 -9.90
CA GLU A 115 -14.27 13.30 -10.66
C GLU A 115 -13.54 13.58 -12.01
N ASP A 116 -13.93 14.65 -12.71
CA ASP A 116 -13.28 15.04 -13.97
C ASP A 116 -11.82 15.48 -13.75
N PHE A 117 -11.55 16.29 -12.72
CA PHE A 117 -10.16 16.66 -12.35
C PHE A 117 -9.31 15.42 -12.05
N GLN A 118 -9.87 14.40 -11.39
CA GLN A 118 -9.20 13.12 -11.13
C GLN A 118 -8.79 12.43 -12.45
N SER A 119 -9.67 12.43 -13.44
CA SER A 119 -9.44 11.78 -14.75
C SER A 119 -8.41 12.50 -15.63
N VAL A 120 -8.22 13.82 -15.44
CA VAL A 120 -7.26 14.65 -16.17
C VAL A 120 -5.88 14.64 -15.48
N GLY A 121 -5.84 14.62 -14.15
CA GLY A 121 -4.61 14.57 -13.37
C GLY A 121 -3.78 13.31 -13.64
N GLN A 122 -4.42 12.16 -13.87
CA GLN A 122 -3.74 10.91 -14.24
C GLN A 122 -3.04 10.97 -15.61
N LYS A 123 -3.43 11.89 -16.49
CA LYS A 123 -2.93 11.97 -17.88
C LYS A 123 -1.81 13.00 -18.06
N SER A 124 -1.60 13.90 -17.10
CA SER A 124 -0.71 15.07 -17.22
C SER A 124 0.39 15.10 -16.14
N THR A 125 1.12 13.99 -16.00
CA THR A 125 2.25 13.83 -15.04
C THR A 125 3.55 14.55 -15.43
N THR A 126 3.45 15.73 -16.07
CA THR A 126 4.57 16.65 -16.32
C THR A 126 5.10 17.23 -15.00
N ALA A 127 6.42 17.40 -14.88
CA ALA A 127 7.07 17.59 -13.59
C ALA A 127 6.80 18.96 -12.93
N ASP A 128 6.61 20.01 -13.72
CA ASP A 128 6.70 21.39 -13.23
C ASP A 128 5.43 21.87 -12.49
N ASN A 129 4.27 21.23 -12.72
CA ASN A 129 2.99 21.67 -12.16
C ASN A 129 2.57 20.92 -10.86
N MET A 130 3.45 20.06 -10.32
CA MET A 130 3.08 19.08 -9.29
C MET A 130 2.68 19.72 -7.94
N ASN A 131 3.34 20.81 -7.55
CA ASN A 131 2.98 21.58 -6.34
C ASN A 131 1.64 22.30 -6.50
N GLU A 132 1.39 22.92 -7.66
CA GLU A 132 0.13 23.62 -7.94
C GLU A 132 -1.05 22.64 -7.95
N LEU A 133 -0.84 21.43 -8.50
CA LEU A 133 -1.80 20.35 -8.51
C LEU A 133 -2.12 19.85 -7.08
N LEU A 134 -1.10 19.61 -6.25
CA LEU A 134 -1.27 19.26 -4.83
C LEU A 134 -2.02 20.35 -4.03
N GLN A 135 -1.75 21.62 -4.32
CA GLN A 135 -2.41 22.77 -3.68
C GLN A 135 -3.88 22.91 -4.12
N ARG A 136 -4.18 22.71 -5.41
CA ARG A 136 -5.56 22.68 -5.94
C ARG A 136 -6.38 21.52 -5.35
N HIS A 137 -5.82 20.31 -5.28
CA HIS A 137 -6.47 19.16 -4.62
C HIS A 137 -6.74 19.44 -3.13
N THR A 138 -5.76 19.98 -2.40
CA THR A 138 -5.87 20.14 -0.95
C THR A 138 -6.82 21.28 -0.54
N CYS A 139 -6.80 22.42 -1.25
CA CYS A 139 -7.47 23.64 -0.80
C CYS A 139 -8.81 23.90 -1.52
N ALA A 140 -8.82 23.94 -2.85
CA ALA A 140 -9.98 24.39 -3.61
C ALA A 140 -11.10 23.34 -3.66
N LEU A 141 -10.74 22.09 -4.00
CA LEU A 141 -11.68 20.99 -4.18
C LEU A 141 -12.29 20.53 -2.85
N SER A 142 -11.45 20.25 -1.85
CA SER A 142 -11.90 19.76 -0.54
C SER A 142 -12.80 20.77 0.18
N SER A 143 -12.43 22.07 0.18
CA SER A 143 -13.24 23.11 0.81
C SER A 143 -14.57 23.35 0.08
N GLY A 144 -14.54 23.48 -1.26
CA GLY A 144 -15.76 23.75 -2.04
C GLY A 144 -16.75 22.60 -2.03
N MET A 145 -16.27 21.35 -2.02
CA MET A 145 -17.13 20.17 -1.90
C MET A 145 -17.73 20.04 -0.50
N LEU A 146 -16.97 20.33 0.56
CA LEU A 146 -17.47 20.30 1.94
C LEU A 146 -18.54 21.37 2.18
N GLU A 147 -18.35 22.59 1.65
CA GLU A 147 -19.31 23.68 1.73
C GLU A 147 -20.66 23.31 1.10
N LYS A 148 -20.67 22.80 -0.14
CA LYS A 148 -21.90 22.35 -0.81
C LYS A 148 -22.54 21.16 -0.11
N SER A 149 -21.73 20.21 0.36
CA SER A 149 -22.20 19.05 1.15
C SER A 149 -22.91 19.48 2.43
N MET A 150 -22.38 20.48 3.15
CA MET A 150 -22.99 21.05 4.35
C MET A 150 -24.28 21.82 4.04
N LEU A 151 -24.30 22.58 2.94
CA LEU A 151 -25.49 23.32 2.51
C LEU A 151 -26.68 22.38 2.22
N VAL A 152 -26.45 21.32 1.42
CA VAL A 152 -27.52 20.36 1.10
C VAL A 152 -27.96 19.54 2.33
N LEU A 153 -27.04 19.19 3.24
CA LEU A 153 -27.37 18.53 4.52
C LEU A 153 -28.25 19.39 5.43
N ASN A 154 -28.00 20.70 5.48
CA ASN A 154 -28.82 21.62 6.24
C ASN A 154 -30.22 21.76 5.61
N LYS A 155 -30.30 21.84 4.27
CA LYS A 155 -31.57 21.95 3.54
C LYS A 155 -32.40 20.66 3.55
N SER A 156 -31.77 19.48 3.51
CA SER A 156 -32.48 18.22 3.70
C SER A 156 -33.06 18.13 5.11
N ARG A 157 -32.29 18.49 6.16
CA ARG A 157 -32.80 18.53 7.55
C ARG A 157 -33.98 19.49 7.71
N GLU A 158 -33.91 20.68 7.11
CA GLU A 158 -35.00 21.67 7.11
C GLU A 158 -36.27 21.10 6.45
N LEU A 159 -36.11 20.46 5.28
CA LEU A 159 -37.21 19.84 4.54
C LEU A 159 -37.83 18.64 5.26
N LEU A 160 -37.01 17.72 5.78
CA LEU A 160 -37.45 16.55 6.54
C LEU A 160 -38.16 16.97 7.85
N GLY A 161 -37.66 18.02 8.51
CA GLY A 161 -38.32 18.63 9.67
C GLY A 161 -39.70 19.19 9.31
N PHE A 162 -39.78 20.01 8.25
CA PHE A 162 -41.06 20.57 7.78
C PHE A 162 -42.07 19.49 7.38
N LEU A 163 -41.63 18.44 6.67
CA LEU A 163 -42.47 17.28 6.32
C LEU A 163 -43.05 16.60 7.57
N LYS A 164 -42.22 16.38 8.59
CA LYS A 164 -42.63 15.75 9.84
C LYS A 164 -43.61 16.61 10.65
N ASP A 165 -43.34 17.91 10.74
CA ASP A 165 -44.21 18.88 11.42
C ASP A 165 -45.56 19.03 10.70
N PHE A 166 -45.57 18.97 9.36
CA PHE A 166 -46.80 19.00 8.57
C PHE A 166 -47.59 17.68 8.71
N GLN A 167 -46.94 16.52 8.67
CA GLN A 167 -47.56 15.21 8.92
C GLN A 167 -48.16 15.09 10.33
N SER A 168 -47.56 15.72 11.34
CA SER A 168 -48.00 15.62 12.74
C SER A 168 -49.39 16.23 13.03
N GLN A 169 -49.90 17.07 12.12
CA GLN A 169 -51.16 17.80 12.30
C GLN A 169 -52.37 16.85 12.17
N GLN A 170 -53.32 16.95 13.11
CA GLN A 170 -54.44 16.01 13.27
C GLN A 170 -55.24 15.73 11.98
N ALA A 171 -55.31 16.71 11.07
CA ALA A 171 -56.01 16.62 9.78
C ALA A 171 -55.43 15.59 8.79
N LEU A 172 -54.16 15.15 8.95
CA LEU A 172 -53.46 14.30 7.98
C LEU A 172 -53.16 12.88 8.49
N LYS A 173 -53.78 12.47 9.61
CA LYS A 173 -53.60 11.11 10.20
C LYS A 173 -54.17 9.95 9.37
N TYR A 174 -54.85 10.23 8.25
CA TYR A 174 -55.38 9.21 7.36
C TYR A 174 -54.27 8.55 6.51
N ASP A 175 -54.42 7.25 6.27
CA ASP A 175 -53.39 6.35 5.75
C ASP A 175 -52.76 6.82 4.41
N ARG A 176 -53.59 7.38 3.52
CA ARG A 176 -53.16 7.86 2.19
C ARG A 176 -52.22 9.08 2.26
N ALA A 177 -52.41 9.99 3.21
CA ALA A 177 -51.52 11.13 3.42
C ALA A 177 -50.19 10.73 4.06
N SER A 178 -50.20 9.67 4.88
CA SER A 178 -48.97 9.05 5.38
C SER A 178 -48.13 8.49 4.24
N HIS A 179 -48.72 7.80 3.26
CA HIS A 179 -47.97 7.26 2.12
C HIS A 179 -47.28 8.35 1.28
N GLY A 180 -47.95 9.47 1.01
CA GLY A 180 -47.35 10.64 0.34
C GLY A 180 -46.15 11.21 1.10
N ALA A 181 -46.25 11.28 2.43
CA ALA A 181 -45.14 11.69 3.30
C ALA A 181 -43.95 10.72 3.24
N TRP A 182 -44.19 9.41 3.39
CA TRP A 182 -43.15 8.37 3.32
C TRP A 182 -42.43 8.35 1.97
N SER A 183 -43.17 8.55 0.88
CA SER A 183 -42.60 8.72 -0.47
C SER A 183 -41.65 9.93 -0.51
N SER A 184 -42.07 11.10 -0.01
CA SER A 184 -41.24 12.29 0.06
C SER A 184 -40.01 12.13 0.96
N PHE A 185 -40.14 11.47 2.12
CA PHE A 185 -39.02 11.12 3.00
C PHE A 185 -37.99 10.28 2.24
N GLY A 186 -38.42 9.17 1.61
CA GLY A 186 -37.54 8.28 0.86
C GLY A 186 -36.84 8.95 -0.33
N LYS A 187 -37.50 9.87 -1.04
CA LYS A 187 -36.88 10.66 -2.13
C LYS A 187 -35.72 11.52 -1.62
N VAL A 188 -35.92 12.23 -0.51
CA VAL A 188 -34.90 13.12 0.07
C VAL A 188 -33.76 12.32 0.69
N GLU A 189 -34.07 11.28 1.46
CA GLU A 189 -33.07 10.43 2.13
C GLU A 189 -32.25 9.62 1.11
N GLY A 190 -32.88 8.99 0.12
CA GLY A 190 -32.18 8.23 -0.93
C GLY A 190 -31.28 9.08 -1.82
N LEU A 191 -31.71 10.28 -2.21
CA LEU A 191 -30.84 11.21 -2.95
C LEU A 191 -29.65 11.67 -2.08
N MET A 192 -29.89 11.95 -0.80
CA MET A 192 -28.83 12.33 0.14
C MET A 192 -27.82 11.19 0.36
N GLU A 193 -28.27 9.95 0.46
CA GLU A 193 -27.42 8.76 0.58
C GLU A 193 -26.51 8.64 -0.65
N ILE A 194 -27.08 8.63 -1.86
CA ILE A 194 -26.34 8.55 -3.12
C ILE A 194 -25.28 9.66 -3.23
N LEU A 195 -25.65 10.92 -2.95
CA LEU A 195 -24.71 12.04 -3.07
C LEU A 195 -23.59 12.00 -2.02
N GLN A 196 -23.88 11.57 -0.79
CA GLN A 196 -22.85 11.44 0.26
C GLN A 196 -21.92 10.24 0.00
N ASP A 197 -22.42 9.14 -0.55
CA ASP A 197 -21.59 8.00 -0.90
C ASP A 197 -20.71 8.27 -2.14
N ARG A 198 -21.22 8.94 -3.18
CA ARG A 198 -20.37 9.45 -4.28
C ARG A 198 -19.26 10.34 -3.74
N ARG A 199 -19.60 11.32 -2.89
CA ARG A 199 -18.62 12.20 -2.25
C ARG A 199 -17.56 11.41 -1.46
N ARG A 200 -17.94 10.37 -0.70
CA ARG A 200 -17.00 9.51 0.04
C ARG A 200 -16.04 8.76 -0.88
N GLN A 201 -16.51 8.28 -2.04
CA GLN A 201 -15.68 7.63 -3.06
C GLN A 201 -14.66 8.61 -3.63
N VAL A 202 -15.09 9.83 -4.01
CA VAL A 202 -14.19 10.90 -4.48
C VAL A 202 -13.17 11.29 -3.40
N ASP A 203 -13.61 11.52 -2.15
CA ASP A 203 -12.74 11.83 -1.01
C ASP A 203 -11.70 10.71 -0.77
N LEU A 204 -12.03 9.43 -1.03
CA LEU A 204 -11.11 8.30 -0.92
C LEU A 204 -10.08 8.29 -2.06
N CYS A 205 -10.55 8.37 -3.32
CA CYS A 205 -9.71 8.42 -4.51
C CYS A 205 -8.70 9.57 -4.48
N MET A 206 -9.14 10.76 -4.06
CA MET A 206 -8.27 11.93 -3.96
C MET A 206 -7.20 11.79 -2.88
N ARG A 207 -7.52 11.15 -1.74
CA ARG A 207 -6.53 10.84 -0.70
C ARG A 207 -5.47 9.86 -1.19
N GLN A 208 -5.86 8.85 -1.95
CA GLN A 208 -4.93 7.91 -2.57
C GLN A 208 -4.02 8.62 -3.59
N GLN A 209 -4.60 9.35 -4.56
CA GLN A 209 -3.81 10.09 -5.56
C GLN A 209 -2.86 11.09 -4.93
N LYS A 210 -3.29 11.83 -3.88
CA LYS A 210 -2.40 12.73 -3.15
C LYS A 210 -1.20 12.00 -2.56
N HIS A 211 -1.40 10.82 -1.96
CA HIS A 211 -0.32 10.01 -1.41
C HIS A 211 0.65 9.50 -2.49
N GLU A 212 0.13 9.07 -3.64
CA GLU A 212 0.91 8.68 -4.82
C GLU A 212 1.75 9.86 -5.34
N LEU A 213 1.15 11.04 -5.49
CA LEU A 213 1.82 12.27 -5.93
C LEU A 213 2.91 12.73 -4.94
N GLU A 214 2.63 12.72 -3.64
CA GLU A 214 3.62 13.00 -2.58
C GLU A 214 4.78 12.00 -2.56
N THR A 215 4.55 10.76 -2.99
CA THR A 215 5.58 9.72 -3.10
C THR A 215 6.44 9.96 -4.34
N ILE A 216 5.83 10.23 -5.51
CA ILE A 216 6.56 10.56 -6.74
C ILE A 216 7.37 11.86 -6.57
N TYR A 217 6.81 12.87 -5.90
CA TYR A 217 7.51 14.11 -5.59
C TYR A 217 8.78 13.84 -4.75
N ARG A 218 8.66 13.01 -3.70
CA ARG A 218 9.81 12.60 -2.89
C ARG A 218 10.85 11.84 -3.73
N ILE A 219 10.44 10.91 -4.59
CA ILE A 219 11.35 10.18 -5.48
C ILE A 219 12.14 11.15 -6.37
N ARG A 220 11.45 12.09 -7.04
CA ARG A 220 12.11 13.12 -7.89
C ARG A 220 13.07 14.03 -7.10
N GLN A 221 12.75 14.33 -5.85
CA GLN A 221 13.66 15.06 -4.95
C GLN A 221 14.94 14.26 -4.65
N TRP A 222 14.81 12.95 -4.37
CA TRP A 222 15.97 12.05 -4.20
C TRP A 222 16.80 11.92 -5.48
N GLU A 223 16.16 11.76 -6.65
CA GLU A 223 16.84 11.69 -7.95
C GLU A 223 17.65 12.98 -8.23
N SER A 224 17.09 14.15 -7.92
CA SER A 224 17.78 15.43 -8.06
C SER A 224 19.00 15.54 -7.14
N GLN A 225 18.88 15.11 -5.88
CA GLN A 225 20.01 15.07 -4.93
C GLN A 225 21.09 14.06 -5.35
N GLU A 226 20.71 12.90 -5.88
CA GLU A 226 21.65 11.91 -6.40
C GLU A 226 22.42 12.48 -7.61
N GLN A 227 21.74 13.18 -8.52
CA GLN A 227 22.37 13.83 -9.67
C GLN A 227 23.38 14.91 -9.25
N GLU A 228 23.05 15.74 -8.27
CA GLU A 228 23.95 16.76 -7.72
C GLU A 228 25.21 16.15 -7.09
N VAL A 229 25.04 15.12 -6.24
CA VAL A 229 26.16 14.40 -5.61
C VAL A 229 27.01 13.68 -6.66
N SER A 230 26.38 13.06 -7.66
CA SER A 230 27.04 12.40 -8.80
C SER A 230 27.87 13.39 -9.61
N HIS A 231 27.34 14.60 -9.86
CA HIS A 231 28.07 15.67 -10.54
C HIS A 231 29.29 16.12 -9.73
N SER A 232 29.11 16.45 -8.44
CA SER A 232 30.21 16.86 -7.55
C SER A 232 31.30 15.78 -7.43
N CYS A 233 30.91 14.51 -7.46
CA CYS A 233 31.86 13.39 -7.45
C CYS A 233 32.67 13.32 -8.75
N LYS A 234 32.03 13.52 -9.92
CA LYS A 234 32.70 13.57 -11.23
C LYS A 234 33.69 14.74 -11.34
N GLU A 235 33.30 15.92 -10.87
CA GLU A 235 34.19 17.10 -10.83
C GLU A 235 35.43 16.85 -9.98
N LYS A 236 35.26 16.34 -8.75
CA LYS A 236 36.37 15.98 -7.85
C LYS A 236 37.27 14.91 -8.49
N PHE A 237 36.70 13.91 -9.16
CA PHE A 237 37.47 12.89 -9.87
C PHE A 237 38.32 13.50 -11.01
N ILE A 238 37.76 14.41 -11.81
CA ILE A 238 38.49 15.13 -12.86
C ILE A 238 39.60 16.00 -12.26
N TYR A 239 39.32 16.72 -11.16
CA TYR A 239 40.30 17.53 -10.45
C TYR A 239 41.50 16.69 -9.98
N TYR A 240 41.26 15.56 -9.29
CA TYR A 240 42.33 14.67 -8.85
C TYR A 240 43.10 14.04 -10.02
N ARG A 241 42.43 13.71 -11.13
CA ARG A 241 43.08 13.19 -12.35
C ARG A 241 44.01 14.24 -12.99
N ASN A 242 43.56 15.49 -13.06
CA ASN A 242 44.36 16.59 -13.62
C ASN A 242 45.53 16.96 -12.69
N TRP A 243 45.34 16.95 -11.37
CA TRP A 243 46.41 17.10 -10.40
C TRP A 243 47.47 16.00 -10.54
N MET A 244 47.05 14.74 -10.69
CA MET A 244 47.94 13.60 -10.97
C MET A 244 48.78 13.82 -12.23
N TYR A 245 48.15 14.29 -13.32
CA TYR A 245 48.83 14.61 -14.57
C TYR A 245 49.87 15.73 -14.39
N CYS A 246 49.53 16.79 -13.63
CA CYS A 246 50.47 17.86 -13.30
C CYS A 246 51.66 17.37 -12.47
N VAL A 247 51.46 16.47 -11.50
CA VAL A 247 52.54 15.86 -10.70
C VAL A 247 53.47 15.03 -11.58
N LEU A 248 52.94 14.19 -12.48
CA LEU A 248 53.73 13.41 -13.43
C LEU A 248 54.50 14.30 -14.42
N LYS A 249 53.90 15.39 -14.87
CA LYS A 249 54.54 16.38 -15.76
C LYS A 249 55.62 17.20 -15.04
N LEU A 250 55.42 17.53 -13.77
CA LEU A 250 56.46 18.13 -12.92
C LEU A 250 57.64 17.17 -12.72
N GLN A 251 57.37 15.88 -12.44
CA GLN A 251 58.42 14.86 -12.34
C GLN A 251 59.23 14.75 -13.64
N SER A 252 58.59 14.70 -14.82
CA SER A 252 59.32 14.64 -16.10
C SER A 252 60.09 15.93 -16.43
N VAL A 253 59.57 17.11 -16.08
CA VAL A 253 60.30 18.38 -16.22
C VAL A 253 61.49 18.46 -15.26
N THR A 254 61.36 18.00 -14.02
CA THR A 254 62.51 17.93 -13.09
C THR A 254 63.57 16.94 -13.56
N PHE A 255 63.17 15.81 -14.16
CA PHE A 255 64.08 14.84 -14.77
C PHE A 255 64.82 15.42 -15.99
N PHE A 256 64.11 16.17 -16.85
CA PHE A 256 64.68 16.87 -18.00
C PHE A 256 65.67 17.98 -17.59
N PHE A 257 65.37 18.74 -16.54
CA PHE A 257 66.30 19.72 -15.97
C PHE A 257 67.52 19.06 -15.31
N LEU A 258 67.33 17.93 -14.60
CA LEU A 258 68.42 17.12 -14.05
C LEU A 258 69.39 16.64 -15.13
N LEU A 259 68.88 16.17 -16.27
CA LEU A 259 69.67 15.82 -17.46
C LEU A 259 70.43 17.03 -18.04
N LYS A 260 69.82 18.22 -18.06
CA LYS A 260 70.44 19.45 -18.60
C LYS A 260 71.45 20.11 -17.68
N MET A 261 71.45 19.79 -16.37
CA MET A 261 72.30 20.43 -15.35
C MET A 261 73.48 19.60 -14.84
N ILE A 262 73.95 18.58 -15.58
CA ILE A 262 75.14 17.76 -15.24
C ILE A 262 76.47 18.56 -15.43
N ARG A 263 76.47 19.88 -15.18
CA ARG A 263 77.67 20.73 -15.20
C ARG A 263 77.56 22.01 -14.36
N ASN A 264 77.16 21.92 -13.08
CA ASN A 264 77.54 22.95 -12.09
C ASN A 264 77.39 22.57 -10.61
N GLN A 265 78.23 23.17 -9.76
CA GLN A 265 78.44 22.82 -8.35
C GLN A 265 77.41 23.43 -7.38
N TYR A 266 76.11 23.39 -7.72
CA TYR A 266 74.99 23.76 -6.82
C TYR A 266 74.06 22.57 -6.50
N LEU A 267 74.51 21.36 -6.84
CA LEU A 267 73.71 20.13 -6.88
C LEU A 267 73.07 19.70 -5.55
N SER A 268 73.78 19.86 -4.43
CA SER A 268 73.43 19.23 -3.15
C SER A 268 72.01 19.60 -2.66
N LYS A 269 71.71 20.91 -2.55
CA LYS A 269 70.44 21.40 -1.97
C LYS A 269 69.21 21.01 -2.80
N TYR A 270 69.35 20.96 -4.13
CA TYR A 270 68.29 20.53 -5.04
C TYR A 270 68.09 19.01 -5.04
N ILE A 271 69.17 18.22 -5.00
CA ILE A 271 69.08 16.76 -4.84
C ILE A 271 68.39 16.40 -3.53
N THR A 272 68.75 17.02 -2.40
CA THR A 272 68.09 16.76 -1.11
C THR A 272 66.60 17.13 -1.14
N SER A 273 66.23 18.22 -1.82
CA SER A 273 64.83 18.62 -1.98
C SER A 273 64.04 17.64 -2.85
N HIS A 274 64.61 17.20 -3.97
CA HIS A 274 64.02 16.20 -4.87
C HIS A 274 63.87 14.83 -4.21
N GLU A 275 64.87 14.35 -3.46
CA GLU A 275 64.78 13.11 -2.67
C GLU A 275 63.69 13.20 -1.60
N LYS A 276 63.57 14.33 -0.88
CA LYS A 276 62.47 14.57 0.05
C LYS A 276 61.10 14.57 -0.62
N LEU A 277 60.96 15.23 -1.77
CA LEU A 277 59.70 15.25 -2.55
C LEU A 277 59.32 13.85 -3.09
N LYS A 278 60.32 13.06 -3.50
CA LYS A 278 60.14 11.67 -3.94
C LYS A 278 59.74 10.76 -2.78
N ALA A 279 60.29 10.98 -1.58
CA ALA A 279 59.90 10.26 -0.36
C ALA A 279 58.47 10.62 0.09
N THR A 280 58.11 11.91 0.13
CA THR A 280 56.74 12.33 0.49
C THR A 280 55.72 11.87 -0.54
N HIS A 281 56.05 11.91 -1.84
CA HIS A 281 55.18 11.37 -2.89
C HIS A 281 54.96 9.85 -2.73
N LYS A 282 56.03 9.05 -2.50
CA LYS A 282 55.90 7.62 -2.21
C LYS A 282 55.03 7.35 -0.98
N HIS A 283 55.23 8.11 0.10
CA HIS A 283 54.46 7.94 1.32
C HIS A 283 52.98 8.30 1.11
N PHE A 284 52.68 9.43 0.49
CA PHE A 284 51.32 9.83 0.11
C PHE A 284 50.65 8.80 -0.80
N TRP A 285 51.37 8.28 -1.80
CA TRP A 285 50.87 7.21 -2.68
C TRP A 285 50.52 5.94 -1.89
N SER A 286 51.36 5.53 -0.94
CA SER A 286 51.06 4.37 -0.08
C SER A 286 49.79 4.59 0.77
N LEU A 287 49.60 5.80 1.33
CA LEU A 287 48.40 6.13 2.07
C LEU A 287 47.14 6.16 1.18
N MET A 288 47.24 6.69 -0.04
CA MET A 288 46.15 6.71 -1.01
C MET A 288 45.76 5.31 -1.50
N MET A 289 46.74 4.45 -1.77
CA MET A 289 46.49 3.06 -2.19
C MET A 289 45.92 2.22 -1.05
N ASN A 290 46.40 2.40 0.19
CA ASN A 290 45.80 1.75 1.37
C ASN A 290 44.34 2.20 1.57
N ARG A 291 44.06 3.52 1.46
CA ARG A 291 42.69 4.04 1.53
C ARG A 291 41.80 3.48 0.41
N LEU A 292 42.31 3.35 -0.81
CA LEU A 292 41.57 2.74 -1.92
C LEU A 292 41.23 1.27 -1.63
N ALA A 293 42.20 0.48 -1.13
CA ALA A 293 41.98 -0.92 -0.76
C ALA A 293 40.92 -1.05 0.36
N HIS A 294 40.98 -0.22 1.40
CA HIS A 294 39.96 -0.21 2.47
C HIS A 294 38.56 0.16 1.95
N LEU A 295 38.46 1.11 1.01
CA LEU A 295 37.17 1.47 0.40
C LEU A 295 36.62 0.36 -0.50
N GLN A 296 37.49 -0.32 -1.25
CA GLN A 296 37.10 -1.46 -2.08
C GLN A 296 36.60 -2.64 -1.24
N GLU A 297 37.32 -3.00 -0.17
CA GLU A 297 36.89 -4.11 0.70
C GLU A 297 35.62 -3.76 1.49
N SER A 298 35.48 -2.51 1.96
CA SER A 298 34.24 -2.03 2.58
C SER A 298 33.04 -2.10 1.62
N ASN A 299 33.23 -1.72 0.35
CA ASN A 299 32.18 -1.83 -0.66
C ASN A 299 31.83 -3.30 -0.99
N ALA A 300 32.83 -4.19 -1.03
CA ALA A 300 32.62 -5.62 -1.20
C ALA A 300 31.83 -6.22 -0.02
N PHE A 301 32.12 -5.81 1.22
CA PHE A 301 31.33 -6.15 2.40
C PHE A 301 29.86 -5.72 2.24
N TYR A 302 29.56 -4.44 1.97
CA TYR A 302 28.17 -4.00 1.81
C TYR A 302 27.44 -4.67 0.63
N SER A 303 28.17 -4.98 -0.45
CA SER A 303 27.63 -5.72 -1.60
C SER A 303 27.28 -7.16 -1.24
N SER A 304 28.13 -7.86 -0.47
CA SER A 304 27.85 -9.21 0.04
C SER A 304 26.72 -9.21 1.08
N ALA A 305 26.67 -8.20 1.95
CA ALA A 305 25.59 -8.00 2.92
C ALA A 305 24.25 -7.80 2.23
N LYS A 306 24.18 -6.98 1.17
CA LYS A 306 22.95 -6.79 0.37
C LYS A 306 22.43 -8.11 -0.20
N LYS A 307 23.31 -8.89 -0.85
CA LYS A 307 22.95 -10.23 -1.39
C LYS A 307 22.44 -11.17 -0.30
N ALA A 308 23.08 -11.16 0.88
CA ALA A 308 22.62 -11.95 2.01
C ALA A 308 21.23 -11.51 2.49
N PHE A 309 20.95 -10.21 2.59
CA PHE A 309 19.60 -9.72 2.94
C PHE A 309 18.54 -10.09 1.90
N GLU A 310 18.87 -10.09 0.60
CA GLU A 310 17.97 -10.55 -0.46
C GLU A 310 17.59 -12.03 -0.26
N VAL A 311 18.57 -12.91 0.00
CA VAL A 311 18.34 -14.35 0.28
C VAL A 311 17.61 -14.57 1.62
N LEU A 312 17.99 -13.86 2.68
CA LEU A 312 17.28 -13.97 3.97
C LEU A 312 15.84 -13.45 3.87
N GLY A 313 15.57 -12.47 3.00
CA GLY A 313 14.22 -11.98 2.72
C GLY A 313 13.34 -12.99 1.98
N THR A 314 13.87 -13.69 0.96
CA THR A 314 13.09 -14.75 0.28
C THR A 314 12.83 -15.94 1.19
N ILE A 315 13.78 -16.30 2.06
CA ILE A 315 13.61 -17.34 3.08
C ILE A 315 12.55 -16.94 4.12
N GLU A 316 12.56 -15.69 4.61
CA GLU A 316 11.54 -15.19 5.55
C GLU A 316 10.12 -15.28 4.96
N ILE A 317 9.95 -14.97 3.67
CA ILE A 317 8.67 -15.10 2.98
C ILE A 317 8.28 -16.58 2.87
N ALA A 318 9.19 -17.46 2.44
CA ALA A 318 8.92 -18.89 2.30
C ALA A 318 8.53 -19.55 3.65
N ILE A 319 9.17 -19.18 4.76
CA ILE A 319 8.82 -19.67 6.11
C ILE A 319 7.41 -19.22 6.50
N LYS A 320 7.02 -17.97 6.20
CA LYS A 320 5.67 -17.46 6.46
C LYS A 320 4.59 -18.14 5.61
N GLU A 321 4.89 -18.44 4.35
CA GLU A 321 4.00 -19.21 3.47
C GLU A 321 3.82 -20.65 3.96
N LEU A 322 4.92 -21.32 4.33
CA LEU A 322 4.91 -22.69 4.88
C LEU A 322 4.12 -22.80 6.18
N ARG A 323 4.14 -21.77 7.04
CA ARG A 323 3.35 -21.74 8.27
C ARG A 323 1.83 -21.83 8.02
N ASN A 324 1.37 -21.44 6.83
CA ASN A 324 -0.03 -21.52 6.43
C ASN A 324 -0.38 -22.84 5.70
N GLN A 325 0.60 -23.72 5.44
CA GLN A 325 0.43 -25.00 4.77
C GLN A 325 0.42 -26.16 5.78
N LEU A 326 -0.60 -27.02 5.72
CA LEU A 326 -0.72 -28.22 6.56
C LEU A 326 0.18 -29.35 6.03
N LEU A 327 1.49 -29.22 6.24
CA LEU A 327 2.48 -30.23 5.86
C LEU A 327 2.78 -31.25 6.98
N PRO A 328 2.99 -32.53 6.65
CA PRO A 328 3.49 -33.52 7.60
C PRO A 328 4.87 -33.14 8.17
N LEU A 329 5.09 -33.41 9.46
CA LEU A 329 6.33 -33.06 10.17
C LEU A 329 7.63 -33.48 9.45
N PRO A 330 7.75 -34.68 8.81
CA PRO A 330 8.96 -35.04 8.08
C PRO A 330 9.27 -34.15 6.87
N GLU A 331 8.25 -33.65 6.19
CA GLU A 331 8.41 -32.79 5.01
C GLU A 331 8.70 -31.34 5.41
N LEU A 332 8.00 -30.83 6.43
CA LEU A 332 8.31 -29.54 7.05
C LEU A 332 9.74 -29.50 7.60
N ALA A 333 10.18 -30.59 8.23
CA ALA A 333 11.56 -30.75 8.71
C ALA A 333 12.58 -30.65 7.56
N ARG A 334 12.38 -31.36 6.44
CA ARG A 334 13.25 -31.26 5.26
C ARG A 334 13.34 -29.82 4.75
N LYS A 335 12.20 -29.12 4.65
CA LYS A 335 12.15 -27.71 4.24
C LYS A 335 12.89 -26.80 5.20
N HIS A 336 12.67 -26.93 6.51
CA HIS A 336 13.39 -26.14 7.51
C HIS A 336 14.90 -26.41 7.52
N ASP A 337 15.34 -27.62 7.17
CA ASP A 337 16.77 -27.92 7.02
C ASP A 337 17.37 -27.31 5.76
N GLU A 338 16.66 -27.35 4.61
CA GLU A 338 17.04 -26.66 3.37
C GLU A 338 17.24 -25.15 3.60
N TYR A 339 16.31 -24.48 4.30
CA TYR A 339 16.46 -23.06 4.66
C TYR A 339 17.58 -22.83 5.68
N SER A 340 17.73 -23.70 6.68
CA SER A 340 18.81 -23.58 7.67
C SER A 340 20.21 -23.66 7.04
N ARG A 341 20.37 -24.47 5.98
CA ARG A 341 21.60 -24.51 5.17
C ARG A 341 21.76 -23.22 4.36
N SER A 342 20.72 -22.81 3.63
CA SER A 342 20.77 -21.58 2.81
C SER A 342 21.02 -20.30 3.62
N ILE A 343 20.46 -20.16 4.83
CA ILE A 343 20.74 -19.06 5.78
C ILE A 343 22.23 -19.04 6.14
N LYS A 344 22.82 -20.20 6.47
CA LYS A 344 24.24 -20.31 6.81
C LYS A 344 25.11 -19.93 5.61
N ASP A 345 24.88 -20.52 4.45
CA ASP A 345 25.67 -20.29 3.23
C ASP A 345 25.67 -18.82 2.81
N ALA A 346 24.49 -18.17 2.83
CA ALA A 346 24.34 -16.75 2.54
C ALA A 346 25.06 -15.83 3.55
N SER A 347 25.29 -16.30 4.78
CA SER A 347 25.92 -15.52 5.85
C SER A 347 27.44 -15.54 5.87
N VAL A 348 28.09 -16.56 5.27
CA VAL A 348 29.55 -16.78 5.41
C VAL A 348 30.35 -15.59 4.92
N GLU A 349 30.14 -15.17 3.66
CA GLU A 349 30.91 -14.08 3.04
C GLU A 349 30.78 -12.73 3.78
N PRO A 350 29.57 -12.19 4.06
CA PRO A 350 29.47 -10.89 4.74
C PRO A 350 29.99 -10.93 6.17
N LEU A 351 29.78 -12.03 6.92
CA LEU A 351 30.31 -12.15 8.27
C LEU A 351 31.84 -12.22 8.28
N GLN A 352 32.46 -12.95 7.34
CA GLN A 352 33.91 -13.05 7.22
C GLN A 352 34.54 -11.70 6.83
N ARG A 353 34.03 -11.04 5.78
CA ARG A 353 34.54 -9.74 5.32
C ARG A 353 34.38 -8.66 6.39
N GLY A 354 33.23 -8.62 7.05
CA GLY A 354 32.98 -7.65 8.12
C GLY A 354 33.89 -7.84 9.33
N GLN A 355 34.17 -9.09 9.74
CA GLN A 355 35.13 -9.37 10.81
C GLN A 355 36.55 -8.92 10.45
N LEU A 356 37.00 -9.17 9.22
CA LEU A 356 38.30 -8.73 8.72
C LEU A 356 38.41 -7.19 8.66
N LEU A 357 37.32 -6.50 8.33
CA LEU A 357 37.28 -5.03 8.37
C LEU A 357 37.33 -4.47 9.80
N LEU A 358 36.64 -5.09 10.77
CA LEU A 358 36.68 -4.67 12.18
C LEU A 358 38.08 -4.77 12.80
N GLN A 359 38.91 -5.72 12.36
CA GLN A 359 40.31 -5.83 12.80
C GLN A 359 41.18 -4.65 12.35
N ASN A 360 40.82 -4.00 11.23
CA ASN A 360 41.62 -2.94 10.60
C ASN A 360 41.08 -1.53 10.88
N ALA A 361 39.79 -1.37 11.20
CA ALA A 361 39.21 -0.09 11.64
C ALA A 361 37.90 -0.28 12.44
N GLN A 362 37.81 0.37 13.62
CA GLN A 362 36.54 0.48 14.33
C GLN A 362 35.65 1.57 13.72
N VAL A 363 34.75 1.18 12.82
CA VAL A 363 33.73 2.07 12.24
C VAL A 363 32.34 1.64 12.73
N GLY A 364 31.70 2.47 13.56
CA GLY A 364 30.43 2.12 14.21
C GLY A 364 29.28 1.77 13.26
N GLY A 365 29.31 2.22 12.00
CA GLY A 365 28.35 1.80 10.98
C GLY A 365 28.50 0.33 10.57
N LEU A 366 29.73 -0.17 10.47
CA LEU A 366 30.03 -1.55 10.08
C LEU A 366 29.70 -2.53 11.21
N GLN A 367 29.95 -2.13 12.46
CA GLN A 367 29.55 -2.90 13.65
C GLN A 367 28.01 -3.03 13.75
N ARG A 368 27.25 -1.96 13.47
CA ARG A 368 25.77 -2.03 13.41
C ARG A 368 25.28 -2.96 12.30
N MET A 369 25.84 -2.85 11.10
CA MET A 369 25.46 -3.72 9.98
C MET A 369 25.71 -5.20 10.29
N LEU A 370 26.85 -5.54 10.89
CA LEU A 370 27.13 -6.89 11.37
C LEU A 370 26.18 -7.36 12.48
N GLY A 371 25.75 -6.46 13.37
CA GLY A 371 24.71 -6.74 14.36
C GLY A 371 23.41 -7.17 13.70
N TYR A 372 22.86 -6.34 12.81
CA TYR A 372 21.62 -6.64 12.11
C TYR A 372 21.67 -7.93 11.27
N ILE A 373 22.81 -8.22 10.62
CA ILE A 373 22.99 -9.48 9.89
C ILE A 373 22.88 -10.67 10.85
N LYS A 374 23.59 -10.63 11.99
CA LYS A 374 23.55 -11.71 13.01
C LYS A 374 22.16 -11.88 13.61
N GLU A 375 21.55 -10.79 14.09
CA GLU A 375 20.21 -10.82 14.71
C GLU A 375 19.16 -11.43 13.77
N ARG A 376 19.23 -11.10 12.47
CA ARG A 376 18.30 -11.63 11.46
C ARG A 376 18.59 -13.09 11.10
N ILE A 377 19.84 -13.52 11.09
CA ILE A 377 20.23 -14.93 10.94
C ILE A 377 19.71 -15.74 12.14
N ASP A 378 19.92 -15.25 13.36
CA ASP A 378 19.52 -15.94 14.59
C ASP A 378 17.99 -16.07 14.67
N ALA A 379 17.24 -15.02 14.32
CA ALA A 379 15.78 -15.04 14.24
C ALA A 379 15.27 -16.11 13.24
N LEU A 380 15.73 -16.08 11.98
CA LEU A 380 15.29 -17.03 10.96
C LEU A 380 15.73 -18.48 11.26
N SER A 381 16.93 -18.65 11.83
CA SER A 381 17.41 -19.96 12.31
C SER A 381 16.58 -20.49 13.48
N HIS A 382 16.01 -19.61 14.31
CA HIS A 382 15.10 -20.00 15.38
C HIS A 382 13.75 -20.48 14.82
N GLU A 383 13.19 -19.79 13.83
CA GLU A 383 11.95 -20.19 13.16
C GLU A 383 12.07 -21.57 12.48
N CYS A 384 13.23 -21.91 11.92
CA CYS A 384 13.55 -23.24 11.40
C CYS A 384 13.79 -24.30 12.51
N HIS A 385 12.72 -24.72 13.20
CA HIS A 385 12.80 -25.69 14.32
C HIS A 385 12.40 -27.14 13.99
N ALA A 386 11.48 -27.38 13.04
CA ALA A 386 10.92 -28.71 12.74
C ALA A 386 11.95 -29.84 12.50
N HIS A 387 13.13 -29.55 11.94
CA HIS A 387 14.19 -30.57 11.76
C HIS A 387 14.81 -31.03 13.08
N ARG A 388 14.94 -30.13 14.07
CA ARG A 388 15.37 -30.47 15.43
C ARG A 388 14.30 -31.26 16.16
N GLU A 389 13.03 -30.91 16.00
CA GLU A 389 11.90 -31.64 16.59
C GLU A 389 11.79 -33.08 16.05
N LEU A 390 11.89 -33.25 14.72
CA LEU A 390 11.87 -34.58 14.10
C LEU A 390 13.06 -35.44 14.59
N THR A 391 14.24 -34.84 14.71
CA THR A 391 15.44 -35.53 15.23
C THR A 391 15.25 -35.94 16.69
N GLY A 392 14.67 -35.07 17.52
CA GLY A 392 14.32 -35.38 18.91
C GLY A 392 13.32 -36.55 19.03
N LYS A 393 12.24 -36.55 18.22
CA LYS A 393 11.26 -37.64 18.19
C LYS A 393 11.86 -38.97 17.71
N ARG A 394 12.76 -38.93 16.72
CA ARG A 394 13.53 -40.11 16.29
C ARG A 394 14.41 -40.65 17.43
N GLN A 395 15.16 -39.79 18.12
CA GLN A 395 16.02 -40.21 19.22
C GLN A 395 15.20 -40.80 20.39
N GLN A 396 14.06 -40.19 20.73
CA GLN A 396 13.16 -40.71 21.76
C GLN A 396 12.61 -42.10 21.40
N LEU A 397 12.25 -42.33 20.13
CA LEU A 397 11.78 -43.64 19.66
C LEU A 397 12.89 -44.70 19.71
N VAL A 398 14.11 -44.34 19.30
CA VAL A 398 15.29 -45.23 19.39
C VAL A 398 15.56 -45.63 20.84
N SER A 399 15.63 -44.66 21.77
CA SER A 399 15.88 -44.95 23.18
C SER A 399 14.76 -45.77 23.83
N SER A 400 13.50 -45.57 23.44
CA SER A 400 12.37 -46.42 23.87
C SER A 400 12.47 -47.86 23.34
N PHE A 401 12.97 -48.04 22.13
CA PHE A 401 13.20 -49.37 21.55
C PHE A 401 14.39 -50.08 22.20
N GLU A 402 15.49 -49.37 22.46
CA GLU A 402 16.65 -49.87 23.21
C GLU A 402 16.21 -50.36 24.62
N GLU A 403 15.43 -49.56 25.35
CA GLU A 403 14.91 -49.96 26.68
C GLU A 403 13.98 -51.21 26.62
N LEU A 404 13.22 -51.38 25.53
CA LEU A 404 12.41 -52.58 25.30
C LEU A 404 13.26 -53.80 24.95
N VAL A 405 14.32 -53.63 24.15
CA VAL A 405 15.28 -54.70 23.83
C VAL A 405 16.03 -55.14 25.09
N ASP A 406 16.45 -54.21 25.94
CA ASP A 406 17.13 -54.51 27.21
C ASP A 406 16.21 -55.24 28.21
N LYS A 407 14.92 -54.88 28.27
CA LYS A 407 13.93 -55.64 29.04
C LYS A 407 13.78 -57.06 28.49
N CYS A 408 13.64 -57.21 27.17
CA CYS A 408 13.53 -58.52 26.52
C CYS A 408 14.78 -59.39 26.68
N SER A 409 15.99 -58.82 26.62
CA SER A 409 17.25 -59.54 26.82
C SER A 409 17.45 -59.95 28.28
N ALA A 410 17.03 -59.13 29.25
CA ALA A 410 16.98 -59.49 30.65
C ALA A 410 16.02 -60.68 30.92
N PHE A 411 14.94 -60.83 30.16
CA PHE A 411 14.05 -62.00 30.25
C PHE A 411 14.63 -63.28 29.62
N THR A 412 15.54 -63.19 28.64
CA THR A 412 16.15 -64.37 27.98
C THR A 412 17.45 -64.84 28.65
N HIS A 413 18.22 -63.94 29.24
CA HIS A 413 19.52 -64.28 29.86
C HIS A 413 19.53 -65.33 30.99
N PRO A 414 18.47 -65.54 31.81
CA PRO A 414 18.51 -66.55 32.87
C PRO A 414 18.57 -68.01 32.40
N LYS A 415 18.38 -68.28 31.09
CA LYS A 415 18.18 -69.64 30.55
C LYS A 415 19.38 -70.23 29.82
N CYS A 416 20.44 -69.46 29.54
CA CYS A 416 21.54 -69.89 28.67
C CYS A 416 22.94 -69.56 29.22
N THR A 417 23.28 -70.03 30.42
CA THR A 417 24.67 -69.98 30.95
C THR A 417 25.09 -71.30 31.58
N HIS A 418 25.37 -72.32 30.75
CA HIS A 418 26.28 -73.39 31.14
C HIS A 418 27.27 -73.72 30.01
N THR A 419 28.51 -73.94 30.43
CA THR A 419 29.69 -74.44 29.68
C THR A 419 30.33 -73.54 28.61
N ALA A 420 31.62 -73.28 28.81
CA ALA A 420 32.53 -72.56 27.93
C ALA A 420 33.39 -73.53 27.09
N VAL A 421 34.18 -73.00 26.13
CA VAL A 421 35.67 -73.06 26.13
C VAL A 421 36.26 -72.72 24.74
N ASN A 422 37.18 -71.77 24.77
CA ASN A 422 38.29 -71.41 23.87
C ASN A 422 38.60 -72.12 22.51
N THR A 423 39.07 -71.22 21.62
CA THR A 423 40.26 -71.28 20.72
C THR A 423 40.20 -71.71 19.24
N HIS A 424 40.77 -70.79 18.45
CA HIS A 424 41.46 -70.90 17.16
C HIS A 424 40.66 -71.06 15.84
N THR A 425 40.92 -70.07 14.99
CA THR A 425 40.71 -69.92 13.55
C THR A 425 40.42 -71.19 12.74
N HIS A 426 39.28 -71.19 12.03
CA HIS A 426 39.26 -71.44 10.58
C HIS A 426 38.00 -70.83 9.94
N THR A 427 38.16 -70.22 8.76
CA THR A 427 37.06 -69.71 7.94
C THR A 427 36.31 -70.85 7.25
N VAL A 428 35.01 -70.99 7.52
CA VAL A 428 34.05 -71.61 6.59
C VAL A 428 32.82 -70.71 6.52
N ASN A 429 32.36 -70.46 5.30
CA ASN A 429 31.21 -69.60 5.01
C ASN A 429 29.90 -70.21 5.54
N THR A 430 29.11 -69.41 6.25
CA THR A 430 27.64 -69.43 6.12
C THR A 430 27.11 -68.01 6.20
N HIS A 431 26.35 -67.60 5.18
CA HIS A 431 25.51 -66.40 5.18
C HIS A 431 24.61 -66.34 6.43
N PRO A 432 24.25 -65.13 6.88
CA PRO A 432 22.92 -64.66 6.50
C PRO A 432 22.88 -63.18 6.07
N GLU A 433 22.92 -62.94 4.75
CA GLU A 433 22.38 -61.72 4.10
C GLU A 433 20.83 -61.66 4.20
N GLN A 434 20.26 -61.79 5.41
CA GLN A 434 18.79 -61.82 5.60
C GLN A 434 18.23 -60.72 6.51
N TRP A 435 19.04 -59.75 6.91
CA TRP A 435 18.57 -58.51 7.57
C TRP A 435 18.86 -57.23 6.75
N ALA A 436 19.41 -57.35 5.54
CA ALA A 436 19.72 -56.22 4.66
C ALA A 436 18.52 -55.67 3.86
N ALA A 437 17.32 -56.26 3.99
CA ALA A 437 16.20 -56.07 3.05
C ALA A 437 15.09 -55.09 3.49
N ILE A 438 15.26 -54.34 4.58
CA ILE A 438 14.20 -53.41 5.09
C ILE A 438 14.58 -51.91 5.01
N TYR A 439 15.86 -51.55 4.80
CA TYR A 439 16.32 -50.16 4.83
C TYR A 439 16.97 -49.62 3.54
N ALA A 440 16.75 -50.27 2.39
CA ALA A 440 17.30 -49.85 1.09
C ALA A 440 16.23 -49.21 0.17
N ALA A 441 15.81 -47.97 0.47
CA ALA A 441 14.91 -47.20 -0.40
C ALA A 441 15.00 -45.66 -0.28
N ALA A 442 16.20 -45.07 -0.36
CA ALA A 442 16.45 -43.70 -0.89
C ALA A 442 17.97 -43.43 -0.95
N PRO A 443 18.48 -42.69 -1.96
CA PRO A 443 19.93 -42.61 -2.19
C PRO A 443 20.61 -41.36 -1.59
N GLY A 444 21.82 -41.59 -1.07
CA GLY A 444 22.96 -40.68 -1.25
C GLY A 444 23.15 -39.54 -0.24
N GLU A 445 24.06 -39.74 0.72
CA GLU A 445 24.95 -38.68 1.19
C GLU A 445 26.23 -39.27 1.82
N GLN A 446 27.40 -38.92 1.29
CA GLN A 446 28.70 -39.35 1.83
C GLN A 446 29.12 -38.45 2.99
N LEU A 447 28.79 -38.83 4.22
CA LEU A 447 29.29 -38.17 5.43
C LEU A 447 30.73 -38.58 5.74
N GLY A 448 31.68 -37.85 5.16
CA GLY A 448 33.11 -37.95 5.47
C GLY A 448 33.46 -37.37 6.85
N VAL A 449 33.33 -38.18 7.91
CA VAL A 449 33.83 -37.82 9.24
C VAL A 449 35.36 -37.77 9.22
N ARG A 450 35.95 -36.61 9.54
CA ARG A 450 37.40 -36.49 9.81
C ARG A 450 37.65 -36.15 11.27
N CYS A 451 38.19 -37.13 11.98
CA CYS A 451 38.69 -36.96 13.34
C CYS A 451 39.91 -36.01 13.37
N LEU A 452 40.01 -35.23 14.45
CA LEU A 452 41.22 -34.50 14.82
C LEU A 452 42.31 -35.49 15.25
N ALA A 453 43.52 -35.33 14.71
CA ALA A 453 44.75 -35.87 15.28
C ALA A 453 45.87 -34.83 15.13
N GLN A 454 46.69 -34.71 16.16
CA GLN A 454 47.57 -33.57 16.42
C GLN A 454 49.01 -34.09 16.55
N GLY A 455 49.99 -33.47 15.88
CA GLY A 455 51.39 -33.66 16.27
C GLY A 455 52.47 -33.61 15.18
N HIS A 456 53.50 -32.83 15.51
CA HIS A 456 54.93 -32.97 15.16
C HIS A 456 55.50 -32.43 13.84
N LEU A 457 56.50 -31.58 14.05
CA LEU A 457 57.45 -31.02 13.08
C LEU A 457 58.41 -32.08 12.54
N SER A 458 58.91 -31.87 11.33
CA SER A 458 60.24 -32.31 10.89
C SER A 458 60.78 -31.37 9.81
N HIS A 459 62.05 -30.98 9.93
CA HIS A 459 62.75 -30.18 8.92
C HIS A 459 63.12 -31.04 7.71
N GLY A 460 63.12 -30.44 6.52
CA GLY A 460 63.70 -31.01 5.31
C GLY A 460 63.98 -29.89 4.31
N ILE A 461 65.25 -29.49 4.19
CA ILE A 461 65.70 -28.54 3.16
C ILE A 461 66.21 -29.34 1.97
N GLU A 462 65.59 -29.19 0.81
CA GLU A 462 66.32 -29.22 -0.46
C GLU A 462 65.58 -28.41 -1.53
N GLY A 463 66.32 -27.60 -2.27
CA GLY A 463 65.74 -26.56 -3.11
C GLY A 463 65.63 -26.96 -4.58
N ARG A 464 64.55 -26.51 -5.24
CA ARG A 464 64.58 -26.20 -6.67
C ARG A 464 63.85 -24.88 -6.95
N ARG A 465 64.52 -24.01 -7.71
CA ARG A 465 63.88 -22.87 -8.38
C ARG A 465 63.07 -23.41 -9.56
N GLU A 466 61.78 -23.11 -9.61
CA GLU A 466 61.08 -22.98 -10.89
C GLU A 466 60.46 -21.59 -11.00
N ARG A 467 60.42 -21.08 -12.23
CA ARG A 467 60.26 -19.65 -12.54
C ARG A 467 58.98 -19.47 -13.34
N CYS A 468 57.84 -19.31 -12.66
CA CYS A 468 56.57 -19.07 -13.33
C CYS A 468 56.47 -17.62 -13.82
N THR A 469 56.66 -17.42 -15.13
CA THR A 469 56.37 -16.16 -15.83
C THR A 469 54.86 -16.03 -16.05
N PHE A 470 54.26 -14.97 -15.52
CA PHE A 470 52.83 -14.68 -15.70
C PHE A 470 52.63 -13.72 -16.88
N THR A 471 52.01 -14.20 -17.97
CA THR A 471 51.63 -13.40 -19.14
C THR A 471 50.22 -12.84 -18.94
N PRO A 472 50.01 -11.51 -18.87
CA PRO A 472 48.66 -10.94 -18.79
C PRO A 472 47.95 -10.97 -20.15
N PRO A 473 46.63 -11.22 -20.20
CA PRO A 473 45.86 -11.18 -21.44
C PRO A 473 45.72 -9.75 -21.97
N THR A 474 45.78 -9.62 -23.30
CA THR A 474 45.74 -8.34 -24.03
C THR A 474 44.36 -7.70 -24.03
N TYR A 475 44.33 -6.41 -23.68
CA TYR A 475 43.19 -5.52 -23.82
C TYR A 475 42.91 -5.21 -25.30
N ASN A 476 41.68 -5.37 -25.77
CA ASN A 476 41.28 -4.97 -27.13
C ASN A 476 39.93 -4.21 -27.08
N PRO A 477 39.87 -2.92 -27.44
CA PRO A 477 38.68 -2.08 -27.30
C PRO A 477 37.80 -2.00 -28.57
N CYS A 478 36.59 -1.43 -28.40
CA CYS A 478 35.60 -1.05 -29.44
C CYS A 478 34.79 -2.23 -30.03
N ARG A 479 33.44 -2.25 -30.05
CA ARG A 479 32.48 -1.15 -30.29
C ARG A 479 31.21 -1.30 -29.44
N TYR A 480 30.68 -0.16 -28.98
CA TYR A 480 29.23 0.01 -28.75
C TYR A 480 28.64 0.68 -29.99
N GLU A 481 27.65 0.05 -30.62
CA GLU A 481 26.74 0.71 -31.57
C GLU A 481 25.32 0.63 -31.02
N THR A 482 24.80 1.77 -30.58
CA THR A 482 23.41 1.95 -30.20
C THR A 482 22.54 1.91 -31.45
N ARG A 483 21.54 1.02 -31.50
CA ARG A 483 20.46 1.12 -32.48
C ARG A 483 19.11 0.87 -31.82
N THR A 484 18.46 1.97 -31.46
CA THR A 484 17.04 2.03 -31.11
C THR A 484 16.20 1.64 -32.32
N HIS A 485 15.26 0.71 -32.15
CA HIS A 485 14.08 0.62 -33.01
C HIS A 485 12.85 0.30 -32.14
N ASN A 486 11.86 1.19 -32.21
CA ASN A 486 10.52 0.92 -31.71
C ASN A 486 9.89 -0.19 -32.55
N LEU A 487 9.14 -1.09 -31.91
CA LEU A 487 7.97 -1.71 -32.53
C LEU A 487 6.92 -2.02 -31.46
N LEU A 488 5.67 -1.65 -31.76
CA LEU A 488 4.49 -1.88 -30.95
C LEU A 488 4.04 -3.35 -31.08
N GLY A 489 3.35 -3.88 -30.06
CA GLY A 489 2.86 -5.26 -30.09
C GLY A 489 2.14 -5.71 -28.83
N TYR A 490 1.04 -5.04 -28.47
CA TYR A 490 0.03 -5.60 -27.58
C TYR A 490 -0.95 -6.43 -28.44
N GLU A 491 -1.16 -7.70 -28.11
CA GLU A 491 -2.39 -8.41 -28.49
C GLU A 491 -3.08 -8.92 -27.22
N SER A 492 -4.32 -8.47 -27.04
CA SER A 492 -5.16 -8.79 -25.89
C SER A 492 -6.20 -9.84 -26.30
N GLY A 493 -6.38 -10.87 -25.48
CA GLY A 493 -7.51 -11.79 -25.60
C GLY A 493 -8.82 -11.13 -25.14
N SER A 494 -9.87 -11.23 -25.96
CA SER A 494 -11.19 -10.63 -25.72
C SER A 494 -11.92 -11.10 -24.46
N LEU A 495 -12.79 -10.24 -23.92
CA LEU A 495 -14.17 -10.61 -23.60
C LEU A 495 -15.12 -9.40 -23.73
N THR A 496 -16.29 -9.67 -24.28
CA THR A 496 -17.19 -8.76 -25.01
C THR A 496 -18.46 -8.36 -24.23
N ILE A 497 -19.19 -7.35 -24.79
CA ILE A 497 -20.65 -7.05 -24.70
C ILE A 497 -21.16 -6.27 -23.46
N SER A 498 -22.01 -5.20 -23.56
CA SER A 498 -22.28 -4.27 -24.70
C SER A 498 -22.60 -2.81 -24.27
N PRO A 499 -23.85 -2.25 -24.26
CA PRO A 499 -24.03 -0.93 -24.89
C PRO A 499 -24.59 0.22 -24.02
N ARG A 500 -24.20 1.46 -24.35
CA ARG A 500 -24.92 2.69 -23.95
C ARG A 500 -25.97 3.07 -24.99
N LEU A 501 -27.07 3.67 -24.53
CA LEU A 501 -28.18 4.19 -25.34
C LEU A 501 -27.76 5.41 -26.20
N PRO A 502 -28.43 5.66 -27.34
CA PRO A 502 -28.18 6.81 -28.17
C PRO A 502 -28.87 8.08 -27.64
N LEU A 503 -28.18 9.22 -27.77
CA LEU A 503 -28.81 10.54 -27.74
C LEU A 503 -29.62 10.76 -29.02
N MET A 504 -30.76 11.44 -28.88
CA MET A 504 -31.64 11.91 -29.95
C MET A 504 -31.95 13.40 -29.68
N PRO A 505 -32.37 14.17 -30.71
CA PRO A 505 -31.80 15.49 -31.01
C PRO A 505 -32.33 16.67 -30.19
#